data_AF-A0A7V3KBV2-F1
#
_entry.id   AF-A0A7V3KBV2-F1
#
_cell.length_a   1.000
_cell.length_b   1.000
_cell.length_c   1.000
_cell.angle_alpha   90.00
_cell.angle_beta   90.00
_cell.angle_gamma   90.00
#
_symmetry.space_group_name_H-M   'P 1'
#
loop_
_entity.id
_entity.type
_entity.pdbx_description
1 polymer ?
#
loop_
_entity_poly.entity_id
_entity_poly.type
_entity_poly.pdbx_seq_one_letter_code
_entity_poly.pdbx_strand_id
1 'polypeptide(L)'
;MSPKLKNLSGTEVVAILEKFGFEKHSQRGSHIKMRRQREGKIKETLTIPFHKHLDKGTIRAIFRQACMYVPEEELRKYFYSKINSNKTVKER
;
A
#
# COMPACT_ATOMS: atom_id res chain seq x y z
N MET A 1 -15.17 -9.46 12.12
CA MET A 1 -14.09 -8.55 12.56
C MET A 1 -13.51 -7.83 11.34
N SER A 2 -13.23 -6.53 11.47
CA SER A 2 -12.56 -5.75 10.42
C SER A 2 -11.10 -6.21 10.24
N PRO A 3 -10.61 -6.38 8.99
CA PRO A 3 -9.24 -6.83 8.74
C PRO A 3 -8.23 -5.80 9.24
N LYS A 4 -7.12 -6.28 9.79
CA LYS A 4 -6.06 -5.46 10.38
C LYS A 4 -5.08 -5.00 9.31
N LEU A 5 -4.67 -3.73 9.36
CA LEU A 5 -3.56 -3.24 8.53
C LEU A 5 -2.27 -3.96 8.93
N LYS A 6 -1.45 -4.28 7.92
CA LYS A 6 -0.09 -4.76 8.15
C LYS A 6 0.80 -3.62 8.63
N ASN A 7 1.84 -3.96 9.37
CA ASN A 7 2.95 -3.05 9.62
C ASN A 7 3.83 -3.07 8.37
N LEU A 8 4.03 -1.92 7.74
CA LEU A 8 4.81 -1.79 6.50
C LEU A 8 5.85 -0.69 6.66
N SER A 9 7.02 -0.92 6.07
CA SER A 9 8.07 0.05 5.81
C SER A 9 7.80 0.81 4.51
N GLY A 10 8.45 1.96 4.34
CA GLY A 10 8.41 2.70 3.07
C GLY A 10 8.93 1.88 1.89
N THR A 11 9.98 1.07 2.12
CA THR A 11 10.50 0.11 1.14
C THR A 11 9.47 -0.91 0.68
N GLU A 12 8.70 -1.49 1.62
CA GLU A 12 7.66 -2.47 1.28
C GLU A 12 6.51 -1.82 0.51
N VAL A 13 6.08 -0.63 0.91
CA VAL A 13 5.02 0.12 0.21
C VAL A 13 5.43 0.43 -1.23
N VAL A 14 6.66 0.90 -1.43
CA VAL A 14 7.24 1.15 -2.77
C VAL A 14 7.21 -0.12 -3.60
N ALA A 15 7.71 -1.24 -3.06
CA ALA A 15 7.74 -2.51 -3.76
C ALA A 15 6.34 -3.05 -4.11
N ILE A 16 5.34 -2.79 -3.26
CA ILE A 16 3.94 -3.12 -3.57
C ILE A 16 3.44 -2.29 -4.75
N LEU A 17 3.67 -0.99 -4.76
CA LEU A 17 3.21 -0.09 -5.81
C LEU A 17 3.91 -0.36 -7.16
N GLU A 18 5.18 -0.78 -7.14
CA GLU A 18 5.92 -1.21 -8.34
C GLU A 18 5.21 -2.37 -9.06
N LYS A 19 4.60 -3.31 -8.32
CA LYS A 19 3.80 -4.40 -8.92
C LYS A 19 2.56 -3.93 -9.67
N PHE A 20 2.08 -2.72 -9.37
CA PHE A 20 0.96 -2.11 -10.06
C PHE A 20 1.40 -1.16 -11.18
N GLY A 21 2.69 -1.17 -11.54
CA GLY A 21 3.25 -0.36 -12.63
C GLY A 21 3.56 1.08 -12.22
N PHE A 22 3.62 1.38 -10.92
CA PHE A 22 4.21 2.64 -10.48
C PHE A 22 5.74 2.54 -10.49
N GLU A 23 6.40 3.62 -10.90
CA GLU A 23 7.85 3.69 -10.92
C GLU A 23 8.33 4.84 -10.04
N LYS A 24 9.54 4.71 -9.50
CA LYS A 24 10.19 5.80 -8.77
C LYS A 24 10.49 6.94 -9.73
N HIS A 25 9.83 8.09 -9.56
CA HIS A 25 10.03 9.26 -10.40
C HIS A 25 11.07 10.22 -9.82
N SER A 26 11.01 10.48 -8.52
CA SER A 26 11.99 11.30 -7.83
C SER A 26 11.96 11.05 -6.33
N GLN A 27 13.00 11.47 -5.63
CA GLN A 27 13.06 11.44 -4.17
C GLN A 27 13.52 12.79 -3.66
N ARG A 28 12.83 13.31 -2.63
CA ARG A 28 13.26 14.51 -1.89
C ARG A 28 13.30 14.18 -0.41
N GLY A 29 14.51 14.15 0.15
CA GLY A 29 14.73 13.69 1.52
C GLY A 29 14.18 12.28 1.73
N SER A 30 13.33 12.13 2.74
CA SER A 30 12.69 10.85 3.05
C SER A 30 11.39 10.59 2.30
N HIS A 31 11.05 11.30 1.23
CA HIS A 31 9.82 11.07 0.47
C HIS A 31 10.13 10.69 -0.97
N ILE A 32 9.61 9.53 -1.39
CA ILE A 32 9.70 9.04 -2.76
C ILE A 32 8.41 9.37 -3.50
N LYS A 33 8.53 10.04 -4.63
CA LYS A 33 7.44 10.25 -5.58
C LYS A 33 7.40 9.06 -6.54
N MET A 34 6.32 8.29 -6.47
CA MET A 34 5.98 7.18 -7.34
C MET A 34 5.05 7.68 -8.45
N ARG A 35 5.25 7.26 -9.69
CA ARG A 35 4.42 7.67 -10.83
C ARG A 35 4.11 6.51 -11.75
N ARG A 36 2.87 6.44 -12.21
CA ARG A 36 2.43 5.53 -13.27
C ARG A 36 1.87 6.33 -14.43
N GLN A 37 2.24 5.95 -15.65
CA GLN A 37 1.72 6.55 -16.87
C GLN A 37 0.89 5.51 -17.62
N ARG A 38 -0.40 5.79 -17.81
CA ARG A 38 -1.25 5.03 -18.74
C ARG A 38 -1.26 5.75 -20.09
N GLU A 39 -1.44 4.99 -21.17
CA GLU A 39 -1.49 5.55 -22.52
C GLU A 39 -2.46 6.74 -22.58
N GLY A 40 -1.90 7.91 -22.91
CA GLY A 40 -2.70 8.98 -23.46
C GLY A 40 -3.29 10.07 -22.56
N LYS A 41 -3.02 10.20 -21.24
CA LYS A 41 -3.03 11.53 -20.54
C LYS A 41 -2.85 11.58 -19.01
N ILE A 42 -3.18 10.54 -18.23
CA ILE A 42 -3.26 10.71 -16.76
C ILE A 42 -1.94 10.28 -16.09
N LYS A 43 -1.27 11.25 -15.47
CA LYS A 43 -0.10 11.03 -14.60
C LYS A 43 -0.59 10.71 -13.19
N GLU A 44 -0.64 9.43 -12.85
CA GLU A 44 -1.01 9.00 -11.51
C GLU A 44 0.23 9.12 -10.61
N THR A 45 0.15 9.90 -9.54
CA THR A 45 1.31 10.21 -8.69
C THR A 45 0.97 9.94 -7.23
N LEU A 46 1.87 9.22 -6.54
CA LEU A 46 1.78 8.95 -5.10
C LEU A 46 3.09 9.39 -4.43
N THR A 47 2.99 9.90 -3.20
CA THR A 47 4.15 10.27 -2.39
C THR A 47 4.25 9.32 -1.20
N ILE A 48 5.36 8.61 -1.08
CA ILE A 48 5.59 7.57 -0.09
C ILE A 48 6.71 7.99 0.85
N PRO A 49 6.45 8.11 2.17
CA PRO A 49 7.51 8.27 3.15
C PRO A 49 8.41 7.02 3.19
N PHE A 50 9.71 7.21 3.11
CA PHE A 50 10.75 6.20 2.99
C PHE A 50 11.45 5.99 4.33
N HIS A 51 10.69 5.45 5.28
CA HIS A 51 11.16 5.15 6.64
C HIS A 51 11.04 3.65 6.93
N LYS A 52 11.84 3.13 7.88
CA LYS A 52 11.82 1.71 8.27
C LYS A 52 10.49 1.27 8.86
N HIS A 53 9.75 2.20 9.46
CA HIS A 53 8.43 1.96 10.04
C HIS A 53 7.51 3.09 9.64
N LEU A 54 6.32 2.75 9.14
CA LEU A 54 5.25 3.70 8.89
C LEU A 54 4.13 3.48 9.89
N ASP A 55 3.61 4.57 10.44
CA ASP A 55 2.45 4.52 11.31
C ASP A 55 1.21 4.02 10.55
N LYS A 56 0.29 3.37 11.27
CA LYS A 56 -0.94 2.84 10.69
C LYS A 56 -1.77 3.90 9.96
N GLY A 57 -1.77 5.14 10.47
CA GLY A 57 -2.44 6.28 9.82
C GLY A 57 -1.85 6.57 8.44
N THR A 58 -0.53 6.60 8.34
CA THR A 58 0.22 6.81 7.09
C THR A 58 -0.03 5.69 6.09
N ILE A 59 0.04 4.43 6.53
CA ILE A 59 -0.24 3.27 5.67
C ILE A 59 -1.69 3.33 5.15
N ARG A 60 -2.65 3.71 6.01
CA ARG A 60 -4.06 3.85 5.61
C ARG A 60 -4.28 5.00 4.63
N ALA A 61 -3.60 6.12 4.82
CA ALA A 61 -3.66 7.25 3.90
C ALA A 61 -3.12 6.88 2.51
N ILE A 62 -1.96 6.21 2.47
CA ILE A 62 -1.37 5.71 1.22
C ILE A 62 -2.30 4.72 0.54
N PHE A 63 -2.86 3.75 1.28
CA PHE A 63 -3.82 2.78 0.75
C PHE A 63 -5.01 3.49 0.08
N ARG A 64 -5.62 4.47 0.77
CA ARG A 64 -6.75 5.23 0.22
C ARG A 64 -6.37 5.99 -1.05
N GLN A 65 -5.20 6.60 -1.09
CA GLN A 65 -4.73 7.30 -2.28
C GLN A 65 -4.47 6.33 -3.44
N ALA A 66 -3.86 5.18 -3.16
CA ALA A 66 -3.61 4.16 -4.16
C ALA A 66 -4.92 3.56 -4.72
N CYS A 67 -5.99 3.48 -3.92
CA CYS A 67 -7.32 3.03 -4.35
C CYS A 67 -7.97 3.96 -5.39
N MET A 68 -7.47 5.19 -5.57
CA MET A 68 -7.93 6.07 -6.66
C MET A 68 -7.45 5.59 -8.04
N TYR A 69 -6.45 4.71 -8.07
CA TYR A 69 -5.77 4.27 -9.30
C TYR A 69 -5.79 2.75 -9.50
N VAL A 70 -5.89 1.99 -8.43
CA VAL A 70 -5.85 0.52 -8.42
C VAL A 70 -7.08 0.03 -7.66
N PRO A 71 -7.79 -1.02 -8.14
CA PRO A 71 -8.93 -1.58 -7.43
C PRO A 71 -8.59 -1.95 -5.99
N GLU A 72 -9.49 -1.61 -5.05
CA GLU A 72 -9.29 -1.82 -3.62
C GLU A 72 -8.99 -3.30 -3.31
N GLU A 73 -9.70 -4.21 -3.96
CA GLU A 73 -9.60 -5.67 -3.79
C GLU A 73 -8.20 -6.20 -4.10
N GLU A 74 -7.51 -5.60 -5.07
CA GLU A 74 -6.15 -5.96 -5.41
C GLU A 74 -5.15 -5.45 -4.38
N LEU A 75 -5.31 -4.19 -3.93
CA LEU A 75 -4.44 -3.58 -2.93
C LEU A 75 -4.59 -4.22 -1.54
N ARG A 76 -5.81 -4.63 -1.16
CA ARG A 76 -6.07 -5.22 0.17
C ARG A 76 -5.22 -6.45 0.46
N LYS A 77 -4.90 -7.24 -0.57
CA LYS A 77 -4.03 -8.43 -0.47
C LYS A 77 -2.64 -8.08 0.09
N TYR A 78 -2.17 -6.87 -0.19
CA TYR A 78 -0.86 -6.38 0.22
C TYR A 78 -0.92 -5.58 1.53
N PHE A 79 -1.90 -4.70 1.69
CA PHE A 79 -1.98 -3.77 2.83
C PHE A 79 -2.64 -4.34 4.09
N TYR A 80 -3.50 -5.36 3.97
CA TYR A 80 -4.24 -5.94 5.09
C TYR A 80 -3.88 -7.41 5.30
N SER A 81 -3.87 -7.86 6.55
CA SER A 81 -3.73 -9.30 6.83
C SER A 81 -4.97 -10.03 6.35
N LYS A 82 -4.80 -11.27 5.86
CA LYS A 82 -5.93 -12.18 5.69
C LYS A 82 -6.62 -12.33 7.05
N ILE A 83 -7.95 -12.35 7.06
CA ILE A 83 -8.69 -12.74 8.25
C ILE A 83 -8.41 -14.23 8.44
N ASN A 84 -7.64 -14.59 9.47
CA ASN A 84 -7.56 -15.99 9.88
C ASN A 84 -8.91 -16.36 10.48
N SER A 85 -9.78 -17.02 9.71
CA SER A 85 -11.01 -17.63 10.20
C SER A 85 -10.80 -18.92 11.02
N ASN A 86 -9.59 -19.16 11.54
CA ASN A 86 -9.32 -20.33 12.38
C ASN A 86 -9.32 -19.95 13.86
N LYS A 87 -10.52 -19.89 14.43
CA LYS A 87 -10.73 -20.19 15.84
C LYS A 87 -12.07 -20.91 16.03
N THR A 88 -12.25 -22.02 15.33
CA THR A 88 -13.27 -23.02 15.67
C THR A 88 -12.77 -23.76 16.90
N VAL A 89 -13.37 -23.44 18.03
CA VAL A 89 -13.66 -24.28 19.20
C VAL A 89 -12.68 -25.44 19.44
N LYS A 90 -11.77 -25.25 20.40
CA LYS A 90 -11.14 -26.36 21.12
C LYS A 90 -12.04 -26.68 22.30
N GLU A 91 -13.06 -27.49 22.07
CA GLU A 91 -13.78 -28.20 23.13
C GLU A 91 -12.80 -29.20 23.75
N ARG A 92 -12.57 -29.05 25.05
CA ARG A 92 -12.09 -30.07 25.96
C ARG A 92 -12.90 -29.96 27.23
#